data_AF-A4XQG0-F1
#
_entry.id   AF-A4XQG0-F1
#
_cell.length_a   1.000
_cell.length_b   1.000
_cell.length_c   1.000
_cell.angle_alpha   90.00
_cell.angle_beta   90.00
_cell.angle_gamma   90.00
#
_symmetry.space_group_name_H-M   'P 1'
#
loop_
_entity.id
_entity.type
_entity.pdbx_description
1 polymer ?
#
loop_
_entity_poly.entity_id
_entity_poly.type
_entity_poly.pdbx_seq_one_letter_code
_entity_poly.pdbx_strand_id
1 'polypeptide(L)'
;MNTLSSSAFVTTDTPARYIGRLCKHFAHKIPVSFDEQQGRIEFAFGLASLQAEAQGLRLRVEAAGSEELQRLQEVVASHFERFAWQEALTLDWQPNGPR
;
A
#
# COMPACT_ATOMS: atom_id res chain seq x y z
N MET A 1 -2.29 0.31 -22.98
CA MET A 1 -2.89 -0.44 -21.86
C MET A 1 -3.06 0.56 -20.73
N ASN A 2 -4.30 0.91 -20.37
CA ASN A 2 -4.56 1.86 -19.30
C ASN A 2 -4.48 1.13 -17.96
N THR A 3 -3.38 1.27 -17.24
CA THR A 3 -3.30 0.81 -15.85
C THR A 3 -4.14 1.72 -14.97
N LEU A 4 -4.96 1.12 -14.12
CA LEU A 4 -5.71 1.83 -13.10
C LEU A 4 -4.84 1.96 -11.86
N SER A 5 -5.02 3.06 -11.14
CA SER A 5 -4.31 3.29 -9.89
C SER A 5 -5.25 3.82 -8.82
N SER A 6 -4.94 3.49 -7.58
CA SER A 6 -5.64 4.00 -6.40
C SER A 6 -4.61 4.36 -5.35
N SER A 7 -4.90 5.34 -4.51
CA SER A 7 -3.98 5.76 -3.46
C SER A 7 -4.74 6.06 -2.18
N ALA A 8 -4.16 5.68 -1.06
CA ALA A 8 -4.66 5.96 0.28
C ALA A 8 -3.59 6.71 1.07
N PHE A 9 -4.03 7.59 1.97
CA PHE A 9 -3.13 8.32 2.86
C PHE A 9 -3.57 8.13 4.31
N VAL A 10 -2.60 7.84 5.17
CA VAL A 10 -2.83 7.64 6.60
C VAL A 10 -1.90 8.53 7.38
N THR A 11 -2.47 9.38 8.23
CA THR A 11 -1.71 10.19 9.16
C THR A 11 -1.11 9.31 10.25
N THR A 12 0.22 9.31 10.36
CA THR A 12 0.94 8.57 11.40
C THR A 12 2.28 9.24 11.66
N ASP A 13 2.72 9.19 12.92
CA ASP A 13 4.02 9.72 13.33
C ASP A 13 5.18 8.79 12.91
N THR A 14 4.88 7.52 12.59
CA THR A 14 5.91 6.49 12.33
C THR A 14 5.73 5.75 11.00
N PRO A 15 5.67 6.44 9.84
CA PRO A 15 5.40 5.80 8.55
C PRO A 15 6.44 4.74 8.16
N ALA A 16 7.73 4.99 8.43
CA ALA A 16 8.82 4.05 8.17
C ALA A 16 8.63 2.70 8.87
N ARG A 17 8.06 2.71 10.09
CA ARG A 17 7.78 1.51 10.88
C ARG A 17 6.74 0.63 10.21
N TYR A 18 5.70 1.23 9.67
CA TYR A 18 4.63 0.54 8.94
C TYR A 18 5.14 -0.03 7.62
N ILE A 19 5.93 0.73 6.85
CA ILE A 19 6.59 0.25 5.63
C ILE A 19 7.39 -1.02 5.92
N GLY A 20 8.28 -0.95 6.90
CA GLY A 20 9.11 -2.10 7.28
C GLY A 20 8.30 -3.32 7.70
N ARG A 21 7.21 -3.14 8.46
CA ARG A 21 6.34 -4.26 8.88
C ARG A 21 5.60 -4.90 7.70
N LEU A 22 4.93 -4.10 6.88
CA LEU A 22 4.19 -4.58 5.71
C LEU A 22 5.14 -5.27 4.73
N CYS A 23 6.22 -4.60 4.36
CA CYS A 23 7.14 -5.12 3.37
C CYS A 23 7.84 -6.40 3.84
N LYS A 24 8.29 -6.48 5.09
CA LYS A 24 8.84 -7.73 5.65
C LYS A 24 7.80 -8.85 5.65
N HIS A 25 6.54 -8.54 5.99
CA HIS A 25 5.47 -9.54 6.00
C HIS A 25 5.23 -10.13 4.60
N PHE A 26 5.14 -9.28 3.58
CA PHE A 26 4.96 -9.72 2.20
C PHE A 26 6.21 -10.38 1.61
N ALA A 27 7.41 -9.98 2.02
CA ALA A 27 8.68 -10.57 1.55
C ALA A 27 8.79 -12.08 1.82
N HIS A 28 8.00 -12.64 2.74
CA HIS A 28 7.91 -14.09 2.95
C HIS A 28 7.20 -14.84 1.82
N LYS A 29 6.38 -14.16 1.01
CA LYS A 29 5.52 -14.77 0.00
C LYS A 29 5.80 -14.26 -1.41
N ILE A 30 6.18 -13.00 -1.56
CA ILE A 30 6.34 -12.31 -2.84
C ILE A 30 7.59 -11.42 -2.84
N PRO A 31 8.13 -11.06 -4.02
CA PRO A 31 9.22 -10.09 -4.11
C PRO A 31 8.79 -8.71 -3.59
N VAL A 32 9.60 -8.19 -2.68
CA VAL A 32 9.39 -6.87 -2.06
C VAL A 32 10.74 -6.17 -1.96
N SER A 33 10.76 -4.89 -2.29
CA SER A 33 11.89 -3.99 -2.07
C SER A 33 11.44 -2.84 -1.19
N PHE A 34 12.10 -2.59 -0.07
CA PHE A 34 11.71 -1.51 0.82
C PHE A 34 12.91 -0.92 1.54
N ASP A 35 12.72 0.31 1.98
CA ASP A 35 13.69 1.11 2.71
C ASP A 35 12.96 1.96 3.77
N GLU A 36 13.68 2.85 4.47
CA GLU A 36 13.09 3.68 5.53
C GLU A 36 12.09 4.72 5.00
N GLN A 37 12.17 5.05 3.71
CA GLN A 37 11.34 6.08 3.06
C GLN A 37 10.27 5.52 2.14
N GLN A 38 10.45 4.34 1.56
CA GLN A 38 9.54 3.79 0.56
C GLN A 38 9.54 2.26 0.56
N GLY A 39 8.43 1.66 0.15
CA GLY A 39 8.27 0.24 -0.04
C GLY A 39 7.63 -0.05 -1.39
N ARG A 40 8.00 -1.16 -2.02
CA ARG A 40 7.45 -1.63 -3.29
C ARG A 40 7.23 -3.12 -3.20
N ILE A 41 6.00 -3.53 -3.40
CA ILE A 41 5.52 -4.91 -3.31
C ILE A 41 5.01 -5.30 -4.69
N GLU A 42 5.58 -6.35 -5.26
CA GLU A 42 5.24 -6.83 -6.60
C GLU A 42 4.30 -8.03 -6.49
N PHE A 43 3.03 -7.81 -6.82
CA PHE A 43 2.03 -8.87 -6.89
C PHE A 43 1.92 -9.41 -8.31
N ALA A 44 1.48 -10.67 -8.45
CA ALA A 44 1.26 -11.27 -9.76
C ALA A 44 0.20 -10.53 -10.61
N PHE A 45 -0.68 -9.76 -9.95
CA PHE A 45 -1.81 -9.05 -10.55
C PHE A 45 -1.69 -7.52 -10.44
N GLY A 46 -0.53 -7.01 -10.01
CA GLY A 46 -0.26 -5.57 -9.99
C GLY A 46 0.81 -5.17 -8.97
N LEU A 47 0.85 -3.90 -8.60
CA LEU A 47 1.93 -3.33 -7.82
C LEU A 47 1.38 -2.52 -6.66
N ALA A 48 1.97 -2.66 -5.48
CA ALA A 48 1.72 -1.76 -4.36
C ALA A 48 2.99 -1.02 -3.97
N SER A 49 2.89 0.30 -3.89
CA SER A 49 3.95 1.19 -3.46
C SER A 49 3.53 1.87 -2.15
N LEU A 50 4.46 1.97 -1.21
CA LEU A 50 4.32 2.68 0.04
C LEU A 50 5.36 3.80 0.07
N GLN A 51 4.99 4.97 0.57
CA GLN A 51 5.86 6.12 0.63
C GLN A 51 5.63 6.85 1.95
N ALA A 52 6.69 7.00 2.72
CA ALA A 52 6.69 7.84 3.90
C ALA A 52 6.66 9.30 3.45
N GLU A 53 5.71 10.06 3.97
CA GLU A 53 5.62 11.50 3.82
C GLU A 53 5.73 12.16 5.20
N ALA A 54 5.98 13.46 5.21
CA ALA A 54 6.18 14.23 6.44
C ALA A 54 4.99 14.16 7.42
N GLN A 55 3.78 13.92 6.91
CA GLN A 55 2.55 13.88 7.71
C GLN A 55 1.98 12.46 7.88
N GLY A 56 2.63 11.43 7.34
CA GLY A 56 2.09 10.07 7.39
C GLY A 56 2.60 9.14 6.30
N LEU A 57 1.83 8.08 6.06
CA LEU A 57 2.14 7.05 5.08
C LEU A 57 1.16 7.14 3.91
N ARG A 58 1.70 7.28 2.69
CA ARG A 58 0.94 7.15 1.45
C ARG A 58 1.11 5.75 0.90
N LEU A 59 0.00 5.10 0.57
CA LEU A 59 -0.02 3.83 -0.14
C LEU A 59 -0.63 4.05 -1.52
N ARG A 60 -0.07 3.39 -2.52
CA ARG A 60 -0.54 3.41 -3.90
C ARG A 60 -0.61 1.99 -4.41
N VAL A 61 -1.67 1.64 -5.10
CA VAL A 61 -1.81 0.37 -5.79
C VAL A 61 -2.12 0.61 -7.26
N GLU A 62 -1.55 -0.22 -8.12
CA GLU A 62 -1.63 -0.11 -9.56
C GLU A 62 -1.91 -1.49 -10.16
N ALA A 63 -2.88 -1.57 -11.07
CA ALA A 63 -3.25 -2.82 -11.71
C ALA A 63 -3.73 -2.61 -13.15
N ALA A 64 -3.84 -3.69 -13.93
CA ALA A 64 -4.29 -3.61 -15.31
C ALA A 64 -5.82 -3.50 -15.42
N GLY A 65 -6.57 -4.12 -14.50
CA GLY A 65 -8.04 -4.06 -14.44
C GLY A 65 -8.59 -3.57 -13.10
N SER A 66 -9.87 -3.20 -13.09
CA SER A 66 -10.57 -2.71 -11.89
C SER A 66 -10.70 -3.80 -10.83
N GLU A 67 -10.90 -5.06 -11.27
CA GLU A 67 -10.99 -6.23 -10.38
C GLU A 67 -9.66 -6.49 -9.68
N GLU A 68 -8.55 -6.51 -10.42
CA GLU A 68 -7.22 -6.66 -9.81
C GLU A 68 -6.89 -5.50 -8.87
N LEU A 69 -7.27 -4.27 -9.24
CA LEU A 69 -7.06 -3.08 -8.41
C LEU A 69 -7.84 -3.19 -7.09
N GLN A 70 -9.12 -3.54 -7.13
CA GLN A 70 -9.94 -3.72 -5.95
C GLN A 70 -9.37 -4.81 -5.05
N ARG A 71 -8.94 -5.92 -5.64
CA ARG A 71 -8.27 -7.01 -4.91
C ARG A 71 -6.99 -6.55 -4.23
N LEU A 72 -6.16 -5.74 -4.89
CA LEU A 72 -4.96 -5.14 -4.26
C LEU A 72 -5.32 -4.24 -3.09
N GLN A 73 -6.33 -3.38 -3.25
CA GLN A 73 -6.80 -2.49 -2.19
C GLN A 73 -7.23 -3.29 -0.96
N GLU A 74 -8.04 -4.33 -1.14
CA GLU A 74 -8.51 -5.19 -0.04
C GLU A 74 -7.37 -5.96 0.64
N VAL A 75 -6.45 -6.52 -0.15
CA VAL A 75 -5.29 -7.24 0.38
C VAL A 75 -4.40 -6.28 1.18
N VAL A 76 -4.02 -5.15 0.60
CA VAL A 76 -3.16 -4.17 1.29
C VAL A 76 -3.87 -3.60 2.52
N ALA A 77 -5.16 -3.27 2.43
CA ALA A 77 -5.97 -2.80 3.55
C ALA A 77 -6.01 -3.79 4.71
N SER A 78 -6.39 -5.04 4.45
CA SER A 78 -6.49 -6.08 5.47
C SER A 78 -5.17 -6.31 6.21
N HIS A 79 -4.03 -6.22 5.51
CA HIS A 79 -2.72 -6.39 6.14
C HIS A 79 -2.29 -5.14 6.90
N PHE A 80 -2.55 -3.95 6.35
CA PHE A 80 -2.28 -2.68 7.03
C PHE A 80 -3.08 -2.58 8.33
N GLU A 81 -4.39 -2.80 8.28
CA GLU A 81 -5.29 -2.75 9.44
C GLU A 81 -4.88 -3.73 10.53
N ARG A 82 -4.35 -4.92 10.18
CA ARG A 82 -3.80 -5.85 11.19
C ARG A 82 -2.62 -5.28 11.96
N PHE A 83 -1.78 -4.46 11.33
CA PHE A 83 -0.65 -3.80 12.01
C PHE A 83 -1.04 -2.48 12.66
N ALA A 84 -2.00 -1.78 12.06
CA ALA A 84 -2.45 -0.47 12.48
C ALA A 84 -3.67 -0.51 13.42
N TRP A 85 -4.18 -1.71 13.75
CA TRP A 85 -5.25 -1.92 14.72
C TRP A 85 -4.94 -1.26 16.07
N GLN A 86 -3.65 -1.22 16.46
CA GLN A 86 -3.25 -0.56 17.70
C GLN A 86 -3.55 0.95 17.69
N GLU A 87 -3.56 1.59 16.53
CA GLU A 87 -3.82 3.02 16.35
C GLU A 87 -5.17 3.30 15.65
N ALA A 88 -5.98 2.27 15.39
CA ALA A 88 -7.26 2.33 14.67
C ALA A 88 -7.17 3.06 13.32
N LEU A 89 -6.05 2.93 12.61
CA LEU A 89 -5.85 3.58 11.31
C LEU A 89 -6.50 2.75 10.19
N THR A 90 -7.32 3.41 9.38
CA THR A 90 -7.99 2.81 8.21
C THR A 90 -7.48 3.43 6.92
N LEU A 91 -7.44 2.63 5.85
CA LEU A 91 -7.04 3.09 4.52
C LEU A 91 -8.27 3.53 3.74
N ASP A 92 -8.37 4.84 3.50
CA ASP A 92 -9.36 5.40 2.58
C ASP A 92 -8.77 5.46 1.17
N TRP A 93 -9.18 4.52 0.31
CA TRP A 93 -8.68 4.40 -1.06
C TRP A 93 -9.38 5.39 -1.99
N GLN A 94 -8.60 6.31 -2.55
CA GLN A 94 -9.05 7.27 -3.53
C GLN A 94 -8.62 6.80 -4.93
N PRO A 95 -9.56 6.58 -5.87
CA PRO A 95 -9.21 6.23 -7.24
C PRO A 95 -8.45 7.40 -7.88
N ASN A 96 -7.21 7.15 -8.31
CA ASN A 96 -6.49 8.09 -9.14
C ASN A 96 -6.97 7.86 -10.59
N GLY A 97 -8.11 8.48 -10.92
CA GLY A 97 -8.59 8.52 -12.30
C GLY A 97 -7.55 9.21 -13.19
N PRO A 98 -7.38 8.77 -14.46
CA PRO A 98 -6.61 9.56 -15.41
C PRO A 98 -7.28 10.92 -15.52
N ARG A 99 -6.54 11.99 -15.20
CA ARG A 99 -6.95 13.36 -15.55
C ARG A 99 -7.05 13.51 -17.06
#